data_AF-A0A928DLX6-F1
#
_entry.id   AF-A0A928DLX6-F1
#
_cell.length_a   1.000
_cell.length_b   1.000
_cell.length_c   1.000
_cell.angle_alpha   90.00
_cell.angle_beta   90.00
_cell.angle_gamma   90.00
#
_symmetry.space_group_name_H-M   'P 1'
#
loop_
_entity.id
_entity.type
_entity.pdbx_description
1 polymer ?
#
loop_
_entity_poly.entity_id
_entity_poly.type
_entity_poly.pdbx_seq_one_letter_code
_entity_poly.pdbx_strand_id
1 'polypeptide(L)'
;MKDYHTHHPSPHGGYICAVTRADWERISCAEGMIPCFGVHPWHAHAADPAELAFELDDWLTRQPQAGVGETGLDASPKHAGTLEAQRLLLHIHLGAAFRHERLVQLHGVQAWSELLEILRERHRCGTLPRFLLHAWNGPHEMAREFLQLGAFFSVGLRELSHSRAAERYARIPEGRLFPETDDHPENWARTVALLGLMRGGLK
;
A
#
# COMPACT_ATOMS: atom_id res chain seq x y z
N MET A 1 -0.37 -18.74 0.04
CA MET A 1 0.00 -17.35 0.41
C MET A 1 -0.44 -16.47 -0.74
N LYS A 2 -1.03 -15.30 -0.47
CA LYS A 2 -1.51 -14.36 -1.51
C LYS A 2 -0.44 -13.30 -1.76
N ASP A 3 -0.48 -12.68 -2.93
CA ASP A 3 0.31 -11.50 -3.25
C ASP A 3 -0.36 -10.25 -2.65
N TYR A 4 0.25 -9.63 -1.63
CA TYR A 4 -0.42 -8.55 -0.90
C TYR A 4 -0.34 -7.20 -1.63
N HIS A 5 0.47 -7.09 -2.67
CA HIS A 5 0.55 -5.90 -3.51
C HIS A 5 1.22 -6.21 -4.87
N THR A 6 0.57 -5.88 -5.97
CA THR A 6 1.17 -5.97 -7.31
C THR A 6 0.46 -5.04 -8.29
N HIS A 7 1.15 -4.65 -9.36
CA HIS A 7 0.55 -3.96 -10.51
C HIS A 7 0.17 -4.90 -11.65
N HIS A 8 0.49 -6.19 -11.52
CA HIS A 8 0.27 -7.22 -12.52
C HIS A 8 -0.66 -8.33 -12.01
N PRO A 9 -1.41 -9.02 -12.89
CA PRO A 9 -2.14 -10.22 -12.49
C PRO A 9 -1.20 -11.27 -11.88
N SER A 10 -1.59 -11.80 -10.71
CA SER A 10 -0.80 -12.82 -10.02
C SER A 10 -1.56 -14.16 -10.03
N PRO A 11 -0.94 -15.27 -10.48
CA PRO A 11 -1.57 -16.59 -10.43
C PRO A 11 -1.80 -17.09 -8.99
N HIS A 12 -1.26 -16.38 -8.01
CA HIS A 12 -1.41 -16.69 -6.58
C HIS A 12 -2.59 -15.96 -5.94
N GLY A 13 -3.32 -15.16 -6.73
CA GLY A 13 -4.33 -14.22 -6.25
C GLY A 13 -3.73 -13.16 -5.33
N GLY A 14 -4.53 -12.18 -4.92
CA GLY A 14 -3.99 -11.08 -4.13
C GLY A 14 -4.68 -9.76 -4.33
N TYR A 15 -3.94 -8.69 -4.11
CA TYR A 15 -4.38 -7.32 -4.38
C TYR A 15 -3.66 -6.78 -5.61
N ILE A 16 -4.42 -6.30 -6.58
CA ILE A 16 -3.88 -5.63 -7.78
C ILE A 16 -4.17 -4.14 -7.69
N CYS A 17 -3.13 -3.32 -7.66
CA CYS A 17 -3.23 -1.89 -7.40
C CYS A 17 -3.11 -1.09 -8.70
N ALA A 18 -4.01 -0.11 -8.86
CA ALA A 18 -3.90 0.87 -9.93
C ALA A 18 -2.69 1.78 -9.73
N VAL A 19 -2.00 2.11 -10.82
CA VAL A 19 -0.98 3.19 -10.83
C VAL A 19 -1.66 4.51 -11.23
N THR A 20 -2.57 4.44 -12.19
CA THR A 20 -3.34 5.58 -12.71
C THR A 20 -4.83 5.26 -12.75
N ARG A 21 -5.66 6.28 -12.92
CA ARG A 21 -7.10 6.10 -13.13
C ARG A 21 -7.42 5.25 -14.37
N ALA A 22 -6.59 5.28 -15.40
CA ALA A 22 -6.78 4.48 -16.61
C ALA A 22 -6.71 2.96 -16.33
N ASP A 23 -6.09 2.54 -15.22
CA ASP A 23 -5.98 1.13 -14.86
C ASP A 23 -7.28 0.53 -14.31
N TRP A 24 -8.22 1.36 -13.84
CA TRP A 24 -9.30 0.91 -12.96
C TRP A 24 -10.17 -0.15 -13.63
N GLU A 25 -10.61 0.04 -14.86
CA GLU A 25 -11.42 -0.94 -15.59
C GLU A 25 -10.69 -2.27 -15.78
N ARG A 26 -9.40 -2.22 -16.16
CA ARG A 26 -8.55 -3.39 -16.36
C ARG A 26 -8.43 -4.20 -15.08
N ILE A 27 -8.09 -3.56 -13.96
CA ILE A 27 -7.90 -4.28 -12.69
C ILE A 27 -9.21 -4.77 -12.09
N SER A 28 -10.31 -4.07 -12.37
CA SER A 28 -11.68 -4.42 -11.98
C SER A 28 -12.10 -5.80 -12.48
N CYS A 29 -11.54 -6.22 -13.62
CA CYS A 29 -11.85 -7.49 -14.28
C CYS A 29 -10.77 -8.55 -14.07
N ALA A 30 -9.77 -8.30 -13.23
CA ALA A 30 -8.66 -9.23 -13.01
C ALA A 30 -9.12 -10.43 -12.17
N GLU A 31 -9.33 -11.57 -12.82
CA GLU A 31 -9.78 -12.81 -12.17
C GLU A 31 -8.84 -13.25 -11.05
N GLY A 32 -9.41 -13.65 -9.91
CA GLY A 32 -8.65 -14.11 -8.74
C GLY A 32 -7.96 -12.99 -7.95
N MET A 33 -8.09 -11.74 -8.38
CA MET A 33 -7.50 -10.57 -7.72
C MET A 33 -8.57 -9.70 -7.06
N ILE A 34 -8.18 -9.01 -5.99
CA ILE A 34 -8.94 -7.94 -5.37
C ILE A 34 -8.40 -6.63 -5.94
N PRO A 35 -9.18 -5.85 -6.70
CA PRO A 35 -8.71 -4.58 -7.23
C PRO A 35 -8.58 -3.56 -6.10
N CYS A 36 -7.54 -2.75 -6.17
CA CYS A 36 -7.38 -1.54 -5.39
C CYS A 36 -7.48 -0.35 -6.34
N PHE A 37 -8.47 0.52 -6.10
CA PHE A 37 -8.68 1.72 -6.92
C PHE A 37 -8.02 2.93 -6.27
N GLY A 38 -7.13 3.58 -7.01
CA GLY A 38 -6.44 4.78 -6.56
C GLY A 38 -5.58 5.39 -7.65
N VAL A 39 -4.84 6.42 -7.26
CA VAL A 39 -3.87 7.11 -8.11
C VAL A 39 -2.55 7.18 -7.34
N HIS A 40 -1.51 6.56 -7.91
CA HIS A 40 -0.16 6.54 -7.35
C HIS A 40 0.35 7.98 -7.17
N PRO A 41 1.11 8.31 -6.10
CA PRO A 41 1.57 9.68 -5.83
C PRO A 41 2.26 10.36 -7.01
N TRP A 42 2.97 9.60 -7.84
CA TRP A 42 3.63 10.11 -9.06
C TRP A 42 2.68 10.81 -10.03
N HIS A 43 1.41 10.40 -10.06
CA HIS A 43 0.38 10.90 -10.96
C HIS A 43 -0.59 11.88 -10.28
N ALA A 44 -0.34 12.26 -9.02
CA ALA A 44 -1.29 13.06 -8.26
C ALA A 44 -1.61 14.42 -8.88
N HIS A 45 -0.64 15.03 -9.56
CA HIS A 45 -0.78 16.33 -10.21
C HIS A 45 -1.67 16.31 -11.47
N ALA A 46 -1.95 15.13 -12.03
CA ALA A 46 -2.74 14.97 -13.25
C ALA A 46 -4.21 14.65 -12.98
N ALA A 47 -4.59 14.38 -11.73
CA ALA A 47 -5.95 14.04 -11.36
C ALA A 47 -6.73 15.30 -10.93
N ASP A 48 -7.97 15.44 -11.41
CA ASP A 48 -8.91 16.38 -10.81
C ASP A 48 -9.40 15.80 -9.46
N PRO A 49 -9.22 16.51 -8.34
CA PRO A 49 -9.58 15.98 -7.02
C PRO A 49 -11.07 15.71 -6.83
N ALA A 50 -11.94 16.54 -7.42
CA ALA A 50 -13.38 16.41 -7.25
C ALA A 50 -13.93 15.25 -8.09
N GLU A 51 -13.48 15.15 -9.34
CA GLU A 51 -13.80 14.02 -10.22
C GLU A 51 -13.31 12.71 -9.61
N LEU A 52 -12.05 12.66 -9.16
CA LEU A 52 -11.50 11.46 -8.53
C LEU A 52 -12.29 11.03 -7.30
N ALA A 53 -12.69 11.98 -6.43
CA ALA A 53 -13.46 11.66 -5.24
C ALA A 53 -14.82 11.03 -5.59
N PHE A 54 -15.51 11.58 -6.59
CA PHE A 54 -16.79 11.06 -7.06
C PHE A 54 -16.66 9.67 -7.70
N GLU A 55 -15.70 9.51 -8.62
CA GLU A 55 -15.49 8.24 -9.30
C GLU A 55 -15.06 7.13 -8.33
N LEU A 56 -14.16 7.44 -7.39
CA LEU A 56 -13.69 6.46 -6.41
C LEU A 56 -14.86 5.91 -5.58
N ASP A 57 -15.77 6.78 -5.11
CA ASP A 57 -16.95 6.35 -4.36
C ASP A 57 -17.89 5.45 -5.20
N ASP A 58 -18.08 5.76 -6.48
CA ASP A 58 -18.87 4.93 -7.40
C ASP A 58 -18.25 3.54 -7.61
N TRP A 59 -16.93 3.48 -7.85
CA TRP A 59 -16.21 2.22 -8.02
C TRP A 59 -16.26 1.34 -6.77
N LEU A 60 -16.06 1.91 -5.58
CA LEU A 60 -16.13 1.17 -4.32
C LEU A 60 -17.55 0.69 -3.97
N THR A 61 -18.58 1.40 -4.46
CA THR A 61 -19.98 0.98 -4.36
C THR A 61 -20.26 -0.20 -5.28
N ARG A 62 -19.80 -0.14 -6.53
CA ARG A 62 -19.98 -1.22 -7.53
C ARG A 62 -19.16 -2.46 -7.25
N GLN A 63 -18.03 -2.34 -6.56
CA GLN A 63 -17.16 -3.45 -6.20
C GLN A 63 -16.92 -3.53 -4.70
N PRO A 64 -17.85 -4.15 -3.93
CA PRO A 64 -17.77 -4.15 -2.46
C PRO A 64 -16.54 -4.83 -1.87
N GLN A 65 -15.82 -5.64 -2.63
CA GLN A 65 -14.60 -6.32 -2.19
C GLN A 65 -13.32 -5.50 -2.48
N ALA A 66 -13.42 -4.42 -3.25
CA ALA A 66 -12.26 -3.65 -3.68
C ALA A 66 -11.58 -2.92 -2.52
N GLY A 67 -10.26 -2.81 -2.60
CA GLY A 67 -9.47 -1.91 -1.75
C GLY A 67 -9.34 -0.52 -2.36
N VAL A 68 -8.62 0.35 -1.65
CA VAL A 68 -8.23 1.68 -2.13
C VAL A 68 -6.73 1.72 -2.31
N GLY A 69 -6.26 2.38 -3.35
CA GLY A 69 -4.85 2.55 -3.66
C GLY A 69 -4.45 1.99 -5.03
N GLU A 70 -3.21 2.11 -5.44
CA GLU A 70 -2.13 2.65 -4.63
C GLU A 70 -2.28 4.17 -4.44
N THR A 71 -1.95 4.65 -3.24
CA THR A 71 -1.93 6.08 -2.90
C THR A 71 -0.89 6.30 -1.81
N GLY A 72 -0.41 7.52 -1.60
CA GLY A 72 0.60 7.77 -0.59
C GLY A 72 1.43 9.00 -0.88
N LEU A 73 2.67 8.98 -0.42
CA LEU A 73 3.61 10.09 -0.57
C LEU A 73 4.96 9.59 -1.09
N ASP A 74 5.46 10.23 -2.15
CA ASP A 74 6.82 10.10 -2.64
C ASP A 74 7.51 11.47 -2.59
N ALA A 75 8.35 11.64 -1.58
CA ALA A 75 9.17 12.82 -1.34
C ALA A 75 10.58 12.71 -1.95
N SER A 76 10.83 11.73 -2.82
CA SER A 76 12.10 11.65 -3.55
C SER A 76 12.30 12.90 -4.42
N PRO A 77 13.56 13.28 -4.73
CA PRO A 77 13.85 14.48 -5.52
C PRO A 77 13.09 14.58 -6.85
N LYS A 78 12.76 13.43 -7.45
CA LYS A 78 12.01 13.35 -8.72
C LYS A 78 10.55 13.74 -8.57
N HIS A 79 9.94 13.50 -7.40
CA HIS A 79 8.49 13.65 -7.18
C HIS A 79 8.12 14.71 -6.14
N ALA A 80 9.11 15.25 -5.41
CA ALA A 80 8.94 16.25 -4.36
C ALA A 80 8.18 17.52 -4.81
N GLY A 81 8.29 17.91 -6.09
CA GLY A 81 7.57 19.06 -6.65
C GLY A 81 6.05 18.92 -6.70
N THR A 82 5.51 17.74 -6.42
CA THR A 82 4.06 17.44 -6.47
C THR A 82 3.47 17.05 -5.11
N LEU A 83 4.23 17.21 -4.01
CA LEU A 83 3.84 16.73 -2.68
C LEU A 83 2.48 17.26 -2.21
N GLU A 84 2.16 18.53 -2.47
CA GLU A 84 0.85 19.08 -2.09
C GLU A 84 -0.31 18.38 -2.80
N ALA A 85 -0.17 18.08 -4.10
CA ALA A 85 -1.15 17.29 -4.82
C ALA A 85 -1.25 15.85 -4.28
N GLN A 86 -0.12 15.24 -3.92
CA GLN A 86 -0.09 13.91 -3.31
C GLN A 86 -0.82 13.88 -1.96
N ARG A 87 -0.66 14.90 -1.10
CA ARG A 87 -1.37 15.02 0.17
C ARG A 87 -2.87 15.11 -0.04
N LEU A 88 -3.29 16.00 -0.93
CA LEU A 88 -4.70 16.18 -1.25
C LEU A 88 -5.33 14.85 -1.69
N LEU A 89 -4.69 14.15 -2.63
CA LEU A 89 -5.17 12.84 -3.06
C LEU A 89 -5.16 11.81 -1.93
N LEU A 90 -4.10 11.74 -1.14
CA LEU A 90 -4.05 10.83 0.01
C LEU A 90 -5.24 11.04 0.96
N HIS A 91 -5.59 12.29 1.27
CA HIS A 91 -6.75 12.58 2.11
C HIS A 91 -8.08 12.13 1.48
N ILE A 92 -8.24 12.28 0.16
CA ILE A 92 -9.41 11.79 -0.60
C ILE A 92 -9.52 10.27 -0.49
N HIS A 93 -8.44 9.56 -0.82
CA HIS A 93 -8.42 8.10 -0.79
C HIS A 93 -8.66 7.54 0.62
N LEU A 94 -7.98 8.08 1.64
CA LEU A 94 -8.21 7.68 3.03
C LEU A 94 -9.65 7.99 3.48
N GLY A 95 -10.26 9.05 2.95
CA GLY A 95 -11.65 9.43 3.23
C GLY A 95 -12.63 8.41 2.66
N ALA A 96 -12.47 8.07 1.38
CA ALA A 96 -13.28 7.05 0.71
C ALA A 96 -13.11 5.68 1.40
N ALA A 97 -11.87 5.27 1.66
CA ALA A 97 -11.60 4.01 2.35
C ALA A 97 -12.23 3.93 3.74
N PHE A 98 -12.25 5.03 4.49
CA PHE A 98 -12.93 5.07 5.78
C PHE A 98 -14.45 4.92 5.62
N ARG A 99 -15.08 5.70 4.73
CA ARG A 99 -16.54 5.65 4.49
C ARG A 99 -17.01 4.27 4.03
N HIS A 100 -16.20 3.60 3.22
CA HIS A 100 -16.49 2.29 2.66
C HIS A 100 -15.87 1.15 3.47
N GLU A 101 -15.23 1.38 4.62
CA GLU A 101 -14.58 0.35 5.43
C GLU A 101 -13.57 -0.54 4.65
N ARG A 102 -12.77 0.08 3.77
CA ARG A 102 -11.83 -0.62 2.88
C ARG A 102 -10.39 -0.56 3.37
N LEU A 103 -9.60 -1.55 2.94
CA LEU A 103 -8.16 -1.56 3.11
C LEU A 103 -7.52 -0.56 2.15
N VAL A 104 -6.57 0.23 2.63
CA VAL A 104 -5.76 1.16 1.82
C VAL A 104 -4.36 0.58 1.58
N GLN A 105 -3.92 0.57 0.32
CA GLN A 105 -2.57 0.24 -0.10
C GLN A 105 -1.73 1.52 -0.16
N LEU A 106 -0.84 1.69 0.82
CA LEU A 106 -0.08 2.92 1.03
C LEU A 106 1.36 2.83 0.50
N HIS A 107 1.67 3.78 -0.39
CA HIS A 107 3.01 4.11 -0.87
C HIS A 107 3.74 5.04 0.09
N GLY A 108 5.04 4.81 0.29
CA GLY A 108 5.90 5.75 1.00
C GLY A 108 7.35 5.71 0.52
N VAL A 109 7.84 6.83 0.01
CA VAL A 109 9.26 7.01 -0.31
C VAL A 109 9.74 8.32 0.30
N GLN A 110 10.69 8.20 1.23
CA GLN A 110 11.23 9.34 2.00
C GLN A 110 10.17 10.18 2.73
N ALA A 111 8.96 9.62 2.92
CA ALA A 111 7.80 10.32 3.49
C ALA A 111 7.14 9.58 4.65
N TRP A 112 7.78 8.54 5.20
CA TRP A 112 7.18 7.69 6.24
C TRP A 112 6.79 8.46 7.51
N SER A 113 7.62 9.40 7.97
CA SER A 113 7.30 10.23 9.13
C SER A 113 6.05 11.07 8.90
N GLU A 114 5.90 11.62 7.70
CA GLU A 114 4.73 12.44 7.36
C GLU A 114 3.46 11.58 7.23
N LEU A 115 3.55 10.44 6.55
CA LEU A 115 2.46 9.47 6.50
C LEU A 115 2.00 9.08 7.91
N LEU A 116 2.95 8.80 8.81
CA LEU A 116 2.65 8.45 10.19
C LEU A 116 1.85 9.55 10.91
N GLU A 117 2.23 10.81 10.75
CA GLU A 117 1.51 11.93 11.38
C GLU A 117 0.08 12.07 10.82
N ILE A 118 -0.10 11.94 9.51
CA ILE A 118 -1.44 11.94 8.88
C ILE A 118 -2.30 10.80 9.43
N LEU A 119 -1.74 9.59 9.55
CA LEU A 119 -2.48 8.43 10.07
C LEU A 119 -2.77 8.57 11.57
N ARG A 120 -1.87 9.16 12.36
CA ARG A 120 -2.10 9.49 13.79
C ARG A 120 -3.23 10.48 13.94
N GLU A 121 -3.27 11.52 13.12
CA GLU A 121 -4.36 12.50 13.13
C GLU A 121 -5.69 11.83 12.87
N ARG A 122 -5.78 11.01 11.81
CA ARG A 122 -6.99 10.23 11.53
C ARG A 122 -7.38 9.28 12.66
N HIS A 123 -6.40 8.65 13.30
CA HIS A 123 -6.66 7.79 14.46
C HIS A 123 -7.29 8.57 15.62
N ARG A 124 -6.72 9.74 15.97
CA ARG A 124 -7.27 10.64 17.01
C ARG A 124 -8.68 11.10 16.68
N CYS A 125 -8.97 11.35 15.40
CA CYS A 125 -10.29 11.76 14.92
C CYS A 125 -11.27 10.59 14.73
N GLY A 126 -10.86 9.34 14.96
CA GLY A 126 -11.71 8.16 14.74
C GLY A 126 -12.04 7.87 13.27
N THR A 127 -11.22 8.35 12.33
CA THR A 127 -11.43 8.27 10.87
C THR A 127 -10.32 7.47 10.15
N LEU A 128 -9.55 6.67 10.87
CA LEU A 128 -8.47 5.86 10.30
C LEU A 128 -9.04 4.57 9.66
N PRO A 129 -8.92 4.38 8.32
CA PRO A 129 -9.26 3.10 7.70
C PRO A 129 -8.22 2.02 8.04
N ARG A 130 -8.52 0.77 7.71
CA ARG A 130 -7.48 -0.28 7.68
C ARG A 130 -6.47 0.06 6.58
N PHE A 131 -5.20 -0.16 6.82
CA PHE A 131 -4.16 0.15 5.83
C PHE A 131 -3.01 -0.87 5.85
N LEU A 132 -2.40 -1.01 4.69
CA LEU A 132 -1.19 -1.77 4.43
C LEU A 132 -0.12 -0.82 3.86
N LEU A 133 1.09 -0.86 4.40
CA LEU A 133 2.25 -0.13 3.87
C LEU A 133 3.01 -1.08 2.95
N HIS A 134 2.90 -0.85 1.63
CA HIS A 134 3.58 -1.69 0.64
C HIS A 134 5.07 -1.36 0.59
N ALA A 135 5.89 -2.28 0.07
CA ALA A 135 7.33 -2.14 -0.08
C ALA A 135 8.02 -1.58 1.18
N TRP A 136 7.60 -2.03 2.37
CA TRP A 136 8.02 -1.44 3.62
C TRP A 136 9.55 -1.49 3.79
N ASN A 137 10.18 -0.32 3.74
CA ASN A 137 11.63 -0.15 3.85
C ASN A 137 12.04 0.79 5.00
N GLY A 138 11.07 1.24 5.81
CA GLY A 138 11.30 2.14 6.93
C GLY A 138 12.06 1.50 8.09
N PRO A 139 12.54 2.31 9.06
CA PRO A 139 13.28 1.82 10.21
C PRO A 139 12.39 1.04 11.19
N HIS A 140 13.00 0.13 11.94
CA HIS A 140 12.30 -0.72 12.90
C HIS A 140 11.44 0.06 13.92
N GLU A 141 11.98 1.14 14.51
CA GLU A 141 11.24 1.92 15.52
C GLU A 141 9.96 2.52 14.93
N MET A 142 9.99 2.97 13.67
CA MET A 142 8.81 3.51 13.01
C MET A 142 7.77 2.43 12.69
N ALA A 143 8.19 1.20 12.40
CA ALA A 143 7.26 0.08 12.24
C ALA A 143 6.44 -0.16 13.51
N ARG A 144 7.02 0.04 14.71
CA ARG A 144 6.30 -0.08 15.98
C ARG A 144 5.19 0.96 16.10
N GLU A 145 5.46 2.19 15.67
CA GLU A 145 4.48 3.28 15.70
C GLU A 145 3.32 3.01 14.73
N PHE A 146 3.61 2.52 13.52
CA PHE A 146 2.58 2.06 12.59
C PHE A 146 1.78 0.85 13.11
N LEU A 147 2.42 -0.10 13.79
CA LEU A 147 1.73 -1.24 14.41
C LEU A 147 0.73 -0.81 15.49
N GLN A 148 1.02 0.25 16.26
CA GLN A 148 0.07 0.81 17.23
C GLN A 148 -1.19 1.37 16.55
N LEU A 149 -1.07 1.80 15.29
CA LEU A 149 -2.18 2.24 14.45
C LEU A 149 -2.86 1.07 13.70
N GLY A 150 -2.44 -0.17 13.94
CA GLY A 150 -3.04 -1.35 13.33
C GLY A 150 -2.52 -1.70 11.93
N ALA A 151 -1.35 -1.18 11.55
CA ALA A 151 -0.75 -1.40 10.23
C ALA A 151 -0.58 -2.88 9.86
N PHE A 152 -0.73 -3.14 8.56
CA PHE A 152 -0.12 -4.28 7.88
C PHE A 152 1.06 -3.78 7.03
N PHE A 153 2.00 -4.66 6.73
CA PHE A 153 3.16 -4.37 5.88
C PHE A 153 3.26 -5.45 4.81
N SER A 154 3.74 -5.08 3.63
CA SER A 154 4.24 -6.06 2.68
C SER A 154 5.65 -5.73 2.20
N VAL A 155 6.37 -6.77 1.78
CA VAL A 155 7.78 -6.72 1.38
C VAL A 155 8.02 -7.62 0.16
N GLY A 156 8.68 -7.05 -0.85
CA GLY A 156 9.10 -7.76 -2.04
C GLY A 156 10.53 -8.30 -1.93
N LEU A 157 11.00 -8.91 -3.01
CA LEU A 157 12.38 -9.40 -3.10
C LEU A 157 13.40 -8.28 -2.87
N ARG A 158 13.13 -7.06 -3.35
CA ARG A 158 14.02 -5.91 -3.20
C ARG A 158 14.23 -5.58 -1.72
N GLU A 159 13.15 -5.49 -0.96
CA GLU A 159 13.12 -5.16 0.48
C GLU A 159 13.79 -6.26 1.31
N LEU A 160 13.54 -7.52 0.96
CA LEU A 160 14.10 -8.70 1.61
C LEU A 160 15.60 -8.89 1.31
N SER A 161 16.06 -8.46 0.15
CA SER A 161 17.48 -8.58 -0.26
C SER A 161 18.39 -7.54 0.38
N HIS A 162 17.83 -6.56 1.10
CA HIS A 162 18.62 -5.57 1.80
C HIS A 162 19.39 -6.20 2.96
N SER A 163 20.66 -5.82 3.15
CA SER A 163 21.53 -6.32 4.23
C SER A 163 20.99 -6.21 5.66
N ARG A 164 20.00 -5.33 5.89
CA ARG A 164 19.37 -5.08 7.20
C ARG A 164 17.94 -5.61 7.26
N ALA A 165 17.48 -6.37 6.26
CA ALA A 165 16.12 -6.90 6.21
C ALA A 165 15.78 -7.70 7.47
N ALA A 166 16.67 -8.61 7.89
CA ALA A 166 16.50 -9.42 9.10
C ALA A 166 16.25 -8.55 10.34
N GLU A 167 17.10 -7.55 10.58
CA GLU A 167 16.96 -6.59 11.69
C GLU A 167 15.65 -5.79 11.58
N ARG A 168 15.34 -5.27 10.39
CA ARG A 168 14.18 -4.41 10.12
C ARG A 168 12.86 -5.11 10.41
N TYR A 169 12.76 -6.39 10.03
CA TYR A 169 11.51 -7.14 10.09
C TYR A 169 11.40 -8.08 11.31
N ALA A 170 12.48 -8.28 12.08
CA ALA A 170 12.52 -9.22 13.21
C ALA A 170 11.41 -9.06 14.25
N ARG A 171 10.89 -7.84 14.40
CA ARG A 171 9.85 -7.54 15.41
C ARG A 171 8.48 -7.19 14.81
N ILE A 172 8.32 -7.32 13.50
CA ILE A 172 7.00 -7.22 12.89
C ILE A 172 6.34 -8.60 13.06
N PRO A 173 5.17 -8.69 13.73
CA PRO A 173 4.51 -9.97 13.94
C PRO A 173 4.21 -10.67 12.61
N GLU A 174 4.26 -12.01 12.60
CA GLU A 174 4.05 -12.80 11.38
C GLU A 174 2.72 -12.48 10.68
N GLY A 175 1.65 -12.26 11.45
CA GLY A 175 0.33 -11.87 10.94
C GLY A 175 0.22 -10.41 10.48
N ARG A 176 1.33 -9.68 10.44
CA ARG A 176 1.41 -8.26 10.06
C ARG A 176 2.40 -7.98 8.92
N LEU A 177 3.22 -8.94 8.50
CA LEU A 177 4.20 -8.80 7.42
C LEU A 177 3.90 -9.81 6.31
N PHE A 178 3.64 -9.37 5.09
CA PHE A 178 3.22 -10.23 3.99
C PHE A 178 4.14 -10.13 2.76
N PRO A 179 4.18 -11.13 1.87
CA PRO A 179 4.92 -11.01 0.62
C PRO A 179 4.16 -10.15 -0.39
N GLU A 180 4.90 -9.53 -1.29
CA GLU A 180 4.39 -8.86 -2.49
C GLU A 180 5.33 -9.07 -3.68
N THR A 181 4.84 -8.78 -4.89
CA THR A 181 5.68 -8.74 -6.10
C THR A 181 5.88 -7.35 -6.67
N ASP A 182 5.06 -6.36 -6.29
CA ASP A 182 5.15 -5.01 -6.82
C ASP A 182 5.03 -5.02 -8.36
N ASP A 183 5.99 -4.46 -9.09
CA ASP A 183 6.12 -4.51 -10.55
C ASP A 183 6.85 -5.76 -11.09
N HIS A 184 7.21 -6.73 -10.23
CA HIS A 184 8.07 -7.86 -10.58
C HIS A 184 7.46 -9.23 -10.24
N PRO A 185 6.41 -9.68 -10.97
CA PRO A 185 5.71 -10.94 -10.70
C PRO A 185 6.62 -12.17 -10.73
N GLU A 186 7.71 -12.15 -11.51
CA GLU A 186 8.71 -13.21 -11.58
C GLU A 186 9.43 -13.47 -10.25
N ASN A 187 9.41 -12.51 -9.33
CA ASN A 187 10.10 -12.61 -8.04
C ASN A 187 9.33 -13.38 -6.98
N TRP A 188 8.07 -13.74 -7.21
CA TRP A 188 7.19 -14.36 -6.21
C TRP A 188 7.84 -15.52 -5.44
N ALA A 189 8.37 -16.51 -6.15
CA ALA A 189 8.94 -17.71 -5.52
C ALA A 189 10.12 -17.37 -4.60
N ARG A 190 10.95 -16.40 -5.00
CA ARG A 190 12.10 -15.92 -4.20
C ARG A 190 11.65 -15.10 -3.00
N THR A 191 10.66 -14.23 -3.17
CA THR A 191 10.07 -13.44 -2.08
C THR A 191 9.53 -14.36 -0.98
N VAL A 192 8.70 -15.34 -1.34
CA VAL A 192 8.10 -16.28 -0.37
C VAL A 192 9.16 -17.12 0.33
N ALA A 193 10.17 -17.61 -0.41
CA ALA A 193 11.25 -18.39 0.16
C ALA A 193 12.08 -17.59 1.19
N LEU A 194 12.51 -16.37 0.84
CA LEU A 194 13.28 -15.50 1.74
C LEU A 194 12.47 -15.09 2.97
N LEU A 195 11.21 -14.69 2.78
CA LEU A 195 10.32 -14.35 3.90
C LEU A 195 10.12 -15.54 4.84
N GLY A 196 9.99 -16.76 4.29
CA GLY A 196 9.90 -18.00 5.06
C GLY A 196 11.17 -18.28 5.88
N LEU A 197 12.35 -18.14 5.28
CA LEU A 197 13.64 -18.29 5.97
C LEU A 197 13.80 -17.27 7.11
N MET A 198 13.42 -16.02 6.87
CA MET A 198 13.46 -14.97 7.88
C MET A 198 12.57 -15.28 9.09
N ARG A 199 11.38 -15.84 8.87
CA ARG A 199 10.47 -16.28 9.94
C ARG A 199 10.98 -17.53 10.67
N GLY A 200 11.63 -18.44 9.94
CA GLY A 200 12.18 -19.68 10.49
C GLY A 200 13.45 -19.48 11.34
N GLY A 201 14.24 -18.44 11.06
CA GLY A 201 15.49 -18.13 11.76
C GLY A 201 15.35 -17.28 13.04
N LEU A 202 14.13 -16.92 13.44
CA LEU A 202 13.82 -16.13 14.66
C LEU A 202 13.37 -17.00 15.84
N LYS A 203 13.64 -18.31 15.80
CA LYS A 203 13.38 -19.25 16.91
C LYS A 203 14.62 -19.46 17.76
#